data_AF-Q9RED6-F1
#
_entry.id   AF-Q9RED6-F1
#
_cell.length_a   1.000
_cell.length_b   1.000
_cell.length_c   1.000
_cell.angle_alpha   90.00
_cell.angle_beta   90.00
_cell.angle_gamma   90.00
#
_symmetry.space_group_name_H-M   'P 1'
#
loop_
_entity.id
_entity.type
_entity.pdbx_description
1 polymer ?
#
loop_
_entity_poly.entity_id
_entity_poly.type
_entity_poly.pdbx_seq_one_letter_code
_entity_poly.pdbx_strand_id
1 'polypeptide(L)'
;MDQYALKQRAALAGADYVQAHAPKGALLGVGAGSTVNILIDALVAQQAFGRHFRGAVSSSRATTARLESCGVPVFELNQADALPLYLDGADEIDPHGRMIKGGGGALTGEKIVAAAAKVFVC
;
A
#
# COMPACT_ATOMS: atom_id res chain seq x y z
N MET A 1 10.50 0.24 22.15
CA MET A 1 10.24 -0.49 20.88
C MET A 1 11.28 -0.04 19.90
N ASP A 2 11.92 -0.96 19.19
CA ASP A 2 12.77 -0.60 18.06
C ASP A 2 11.92 -0.13 16.86
N GLN A 3 12.58 0.44 15.86
CA GLN A 3 11.91 0.98 14.67
C GLN A 3 11.14 -0.10 13.90
N TYR A 4 11.66 -1.33 13.88
CA TYR A 4 11.04 -2.43 13.15
C TYR A 4 9.69 -2.82 13.79
N ALA A 5 9.64 -2.93 15.12
CA ALA A 5 8.42 -3.19 15.87
C ALA A 5 7.35 -2.11 15.65
N LEU A 6 7.76 -0.84 15.52
CA LEU A 6 6.83 0.25 15.20
C LEU A 6 6.29 0.15 13.77
N LYS A 7 7.15 -0.17 12.79
CA LYS A 7 6.72 -0.43 11.41
C LYS A 7 5.73 -1.59 11.33
N GLN A 8 5.99 -2.66 12.07
CA GLN A 8 5.08 -3.82 12.11
C GLN A 8 3.72 -3.46 12.71
N ARG A 9 3.69 -2.67 13.79
CA ARG A 9 2.43 -2.17 14.37
C ARG A 9 1.63 -1.31 13.39
N ALA A 10 2.29 -0.38 12.71
CA ALA A 10 1.65 0.48 11.72
C ALA A 10 1.12 -0.33 10.53
N ALA A 11 1.92 -1.27 10.02
CA ALA A 11 1.52 -2.16 8.93
C ALA A 11 0.31 -3.03 9.27
N LEU A 12 0.27 -3.61 10.47
CA LEU A 12 -0.89 -4.40 10.93
C LEU A 12 -2.15 -3.53 11.06
N ALA A 13 -2.02 -2.34 11.67
CA ALA A 13 -3.14 -1.41 11.76
C ALA A 13 -3.64 -0.96 10.37
N GLY A 14 -2.72 -0.72 9.43
CA GLY A 14 -3.04 -0.42 8.04
C GLY A 14 -3.77 -1.57 7.34
N ALA A 15 -3.32 -2.81 7.54
CA ALA A 15 -3.97 -4.01 6.98
C ALA A 15 -5.41 -4.18 7.48
N ASP A 16 -5.63 -3.96 8.78
CA ASP A 16 -6.95 -4.02 9.38
C ASP A 16 -7.85 -2.88 8.88
N TYR A 17 -7.31 -1.66 8.80
CA TYR A 17 -8.02 -0.49 8.29
C TYR A 17 -8.53 -0.71 6.87
N VAL A 18 -7.69 -1.23 5.97
CA VAL A 18 -8.07 -1.34 4.55
C VAL A 18 -9.13 -2.39 4.32
N GLN A 19 -9.11 -3.48 5.08
CA GLN A 19 -10.16 -4.49 5.00
C GLN A 19 -11.48 -3.98 5.57
N ALA A 20 -11.43 -3.14 6.60
CA ALA A 20 -12.63 -2.54 7.18
C ALA A 20 -13.26 -1.45 6.28
N HIS A 21 -12.46 -0.70 5.52
CA HIS A 21 -12.92 0.50 4.82
C HIS A 21 -12.98 0.37 3.29
N ALA A 22 -12.26 -0.58 2.69
CA ALA A 22 -12.34 -0.79 1.24
C ALA A 22 -13.55 -1.68 0.87
N PRO A 23 -14.25 -1.39 -0.24
CA PRO A 23 -15.25 -2.30 -0.79
C PRO A 23 -14.64 -3.66 -1.14
N LYS A 24 -15.41 -4.74 -0.90
CA LYS A 24 -15.03 -6.08 -1.37
C LYS A 24 -14.90 -6.10 -2.89
N GLY A 25 -13.88 -6.81 -3.37
CA GLY A 25 -13.54 -6.91 -4.79
C GLY A 25 -12.76 -5.71 -5.35
N ALA A 26 -12.44 -4.71 -4.54
CA ALA A 26 -11.65 -3.56 -4.99
C ALA A 26 -10.19 -3.92 -5.31
N LEU A 27 -9.52 -3.05 -6.07
CA LEU A 27 -8.06 -3.01 -6.14
C LEU A 27 -7.53 -2.17 -4.97
N LEU A 28 -6.40 -2.58 -4.41
CA LEU A 28 -5.70 -1.84 -3.37
C LEU A 28 -4.48 -1.12 -3.96
N GLY A 29 -4.33 0.17 -3.71
CA GLY A 29 -3.10 0.88 -4.03
C GLY A 29 -2.02 0.56 -3.00
N VAL A 30 -0.83 0.13 -3.45
CA VAL A 30 0.27 -0.28 -2.57
C VAL A 30 1.53 0.50 -2.90
N GLY A 31 2.09 1.13 -1.87
CA GLY A 31 3.26 1.98 -1.90
C GLY A 31 4.60 1.24 -1.99
N ALA A 32 5.67 1.86 -1.50
CA ALA A 32 7.01 1.26 -1.53
C ALA A 32 7.76 1.40 -0.21
N GLY A 33 8.78 0.55 -0.05
CA GLY A 33 9.72 0.62 1.08
C GLY A 33 9.45 -0.36 2.21
N SER A 34 10.30 -0.27 3.25
CA SER A 34 10.39 -1.30 4.29
C SER A 34 9.09 -1.51 5.10
N THR A 35 8.35 -0.45 5.41
CA THR A 35 7.06 -0.57 6.11
C THR A 35 6.01 -1.22 5.22
N VAL A 36 5.97 -0.86 3.93
CA VAL A 36 5.03 -1.42 2.96
C VAL A 36 5.28 -2.91 2.73
N ASN A 37 6.54 -3.37 2.75
CA ASN A 37 6.83 -4.81 2.67
C ASN A 37 6.18 -5.60 3.81
N ILE A 38 6.19 -5.06 5.03
CA ILE A 38 5.54 -5.68 6.19
C ILE A 38 4.01 -5.65 6.03
N LEU A 39 3.46 -4.57 5.47
CA LEU A 39 2.03 -4.47 5.14
C LEU A 39 1.60 -5.55 4.13
N ILE A 40 2.38 -5.77 3.07
CA ILE A 40 2.11 -6.82 2.09
C ILE A 40 2.08 -8.18 2.78
N ASP A 41 3.06 -8.47 3.63
CA ASP A 41 3.12 -9.74 4.38
C ASP A 41 1.90 -9.93 5.29
N ALA A 42 1.47 -8.87 5.99
CA ALA A 42 0.28 -8.89 6.83
C ALA A 42 -1.00 -9.19 6.01
N LEU A 43 -1.20 -8.49 4.89
CA LEU A 43 -2.37 -8.67 4.02
C LEU A 43 -2.41 -10.09 3.41
N VAL A 44 -1.25 -10.64 3.05
CA VAL A 44 -1.14 -12.01 2.53
C VAL A 44 -1.43 -13.02 3.63
N ALA A 45 -0.87 -12.85 4.83
CA ALA A 45 -1.12 -13.74 5.97
C ALA A 45 -2.59 -13.76 6.38
N GLN A 46 -3.28 -12.61 6.27
CA GLN A 46 -4.71 -12.47 6.52
C GLN A 46 -5.58 -12.95 5.34
N GLN A 47 -4.98 -13.42 4.24
CA GLN A 47 -5.67 -13.84 3.01
C GLN A 47 -6.56 -12.73 2.43
N ALA A 48 -6.17 -11.46 2.58
CA ALA A 48 -6.95 -10.32 2.14
C ALA A 48 -7.07 -10.29 0.60
N PHE A 49 -6.01 -10.66 -0.12
CA PHE A 49 -6.05 -10.82 -1.57
C PHE A 49 -6.79 -12.11 -1.95
N GLY A 50 -7.71 -12.01 -2.92
CA GLY A 50 -8.62 -13.08 -3.32
C GLY A 50 -9.93 -13.13 -2.50
N ARG A 51 -9.90 -12.80 -1.21
CA ARG A 51 -11.11 -12.76 -0.36
C ARG A 51 -11.75 -11.38 -0.26
N HIS A 52 -10.93 -10.33 -0.19
CA HIS A 52 -11.38 -8.95 -0.02
C HIS A 52 -10.94 -8.07 -1.18
N PHE A 53 -9.68 -8.19 -1.61
CA PHE A 53 -9.13 -7.46 -2.75
C PHE A 53 -8.92 -8.38 -3.94
N ARG A 54 -9.30 -7.94 -5.14
CA ARG A 54 -9.04 -8.73 -6.36
C ARG A 54 -7.58 -8.67 -6.83
N GLY A 55 -6.81 -7.73 -6.28
CA GLY A 55 -5.39 -7.51 -6.59
C GLY A 55 -4.92 -6.14 -6.11
N ALA A 56 -3.76 -5.73 -6.57
CA ALA A 56 -3.13 -4.46 -6.19
C ALA A 56 -2.69 -3.63 -7.40
N VAL A 57 -2.66 -2.31 -7.22
CA VAL A 57 -1.94 -1.37 -8.10
C VAL A 57 -0.68 -0.93 -7.34
N SER A 58 0.48 -1.15 -7.94
CA SER A 58 1.79 -0.94 -7.31
C SER A 58 2.40 0.42 -7.72
N SER A 59 3.07 1.10 -6.77
CA SER A 59 3.79 2.35 -7.05
C SER A 59 5.22 2.16 -7.56
N SER A 60 5.77 0.95 -7.52
CA SER A 60 7.18 0.72 -7.89
C SER A 60 7.44 -0.69 -8.43
N ARG A 61 8.51 -0.86 -9.21
CA ARG A 61 8.94 -2.19 -9.70
C ARG A 61 9.28 -3.15 -8.55
N ALA A 62 9.87 -2.62 -7.46
CA ALA A 62 10.21 -3.43 -6.29
C ALA A 62 8.95 -3.94 -5.57
N THR A 63 7.95 -3.07 -5.41
CA THR A 63 6.64 -3.43 -4.84
C THR A 63 5.92 -4.44 -5.73
N THR A 64 5.95 -4.26 -7.06
CA THR A 64 5.38 -5.22 -8.01
C THR A 64 6.00 -6.61 -7.84
N ALA A 65 7.33 -6.69 -7.86
CA ALA A 65 8.05 -7.95 -7.68
C ALA A 65 7.72 -8.60 -6.31
N ARG A 66 7.57 -7.80 -5.24
CA ARG A 66 7.18 -8.30 -3.93
C ARG A 66 5.78 -8.90 -3.93
N LEU A 67 4.80 -8.18 -4.47
CA LEU A 67 3.41 -8.65 -4.58
C LEU A 67 3.32 -9.94 -5.39
N GLU A 68 3.97 -9.98 -6.55
CA GLU A 68 4.00 -11.15 -7.43
C GLU A 68 4.67 -12.36 -6.76
N SER A 69 5.76 -12.14 -6.00
CA SER A 69 6.42 -13.22 -5.23
C SER A 69 5.52 -13.83 -4.14
N CYS A 70 4.49 -13.09 -3.72
CA CYS A 70 3.48 -13.55 -2.77
C CYS A 70 2.22 -14.11 -3.46
N GLY A 71 2.20 -14.20 -4.79
CA GLY A 71 1.05 -14.67 -5.55
C GLY A 71 -0.09 -13.66 -5.65
N VAL A 72 0.17 -12.37 -5.40
CA VAL A 72 -0.84 -11.31 -5.50
C VAL A 72 -0.91 -10.81 -6.94
N PRO A 73 -2.09 -10.82 -7.59
CA PRO A 73 -2.25 -10.21 -8.91
C PRO A 73 -1.99 -8.70 -8.87
N VAL A 74 -1.12 -8.23 -9.76
CA VAL A 74 -0.81 -6.80 -9.94
C VAL A 74 -1.46 -6.28 -11.22
N PHE A 75 -2.10 -5.12 -11.13
CA PHE A 75 -2.80 -4.46 -12.21
C PHE A 75 -2.16 -3.11 -12.51
N GLU A 76 -2.24 -2.71 -13.78
CA GLU A 76 -1.88 -1.36 -14.19
C GLU A 76 -2.93 -0.37 -13.66
N LEU A 77 -2.51 0.84 -13.30
CA LEU A 77 -3.44 1.86 -12.79
C LEU A 77 -4.56 2.16 -13.80
N ASN A 78 -4.27 2.13 -15.10
CA ASN A 78 -5.24 2.34 -16.17
C ASN A 78 -6.31 1.24 -16.28
N GLN A 79 -6.12 0.10 -15.60
CA GLN A 79 -7.10 -0.98 -15.54
C GLN A 79 -8.01 -0.86 -14.29
N ALA A 80 -7.75 0.11 -13.42
CA ALA A 80 -8.54 0.37 -12.23
C ALA A 80 -9.68 1.35 -12.54
N ASP A 81 -10.93 0.91 -12.41
CA ASP A 81 -12.10 1.81 -12.51
C ASP A 81 -12.12 2.84 -11.36
N ALA A 82 -11.67 2.40 -10.18
CA ALA A 82 -11.48 3.23 -9.01
C ALA A 82 -10.41 2.63 -8.10
N LEU A 83 -9.71 3.50 -7.38
CA LEU A 83 -8.76 3.11 -6.34
C LEU A 83 -9.23 3.68 -5.00
N PRO A 84 -9.98 2.92 -4.18
CA PRO A 84 -10.56 3.47 -2.95
C PRO A 84 -9.50 3.91 -1.95
N LEU A 85 -8.47 3.09 -1.78
CA LEU A 85 -7.40 3.30 -0.79
C LEU A 85 -6.04 3.12 -1.45
N TYR A 86 -5.09 3.95 -1.04
CA TYR A 86 -3.66 3.79 -1.28
C TYR A 86 -2.92 3.81 0.05
N LEU A 87 -1.98 2.88 0.25
CA LEU A 87 -1.17 2.80 1.47
C LEU A 87 0.29 2.90 1.13
N ASP A 88 0.97 3.82 1.79
CA ASP A 88 2.39 4.01 1.60
C ASP A 88 3.01 4.67 2.84
N GLY A 89 4.33 4.52 3.01
CA GLY A 89 5.05 5.24 4.06
C GLY A 89 5.41 6.67 3.66
N ALA A 90 5.98 7.41 4.61
CA ALA A 90 6.65 8.68 4.36
C ALA A 90 8.06 8.69 4.97
N ASP A 91 8.94 9.51 4.43
CA ASP A 91 10.25 9.79 5.03
C ASP A 91 10.07 10.72 6.24
N GLU A 92 9.21 11.74 6.09
CA GLU A 92 8.76 12.64 7.15
C GLU A 92 7.29 13.03 6.95
N ILE A 93 6.59 13.34 8.04
CA ILE A 93 5.20 13.84 8.02
C ILE A 93 5.01 14.92 9.07
N ASP A 94 4.36 16.04 8.70
CA ASP A 94 4.02 17.12 9.62
C ASP A 94 2.63 16.91 10.29
N PRO A 95 2.28 17.67 11.35
CA PRO A 95 0.95 17.57 11.99
C PRO A 95 -0.24 17.92 11.08
N HIS A 96 0.00 18.50 9.90
CA HIS A 96 -1.02 18.80 8.90
C HIS A 96 -1.14 17.70 7.83
N GLY A 97 -0.39 16.61 7.95
CA GLY A 97 -0.39 15.49 7.01
C GLY A 97 0.41 15.76 5.72
N ARG A 98 1.24 16.81 5.68
CA ARG A 98 2.16 17.04 4.56
C ARG A 98 3.38 16.14 4.72
N MET A 99 3.77 15.49 3.63
CA MET A 99 4.79 14.45 3.66
C MET A 99 5.99 14.79 2.78
N ILE A 100 7.17 14.43 3.25
CA ILE A 100 8.36 14.24 2.41
C ILE A 100 8.43 12.75 2.09
N LYS A 101 8.58 12.47 0.79
CA LYS A 101 8.68 11.11 0.23
C LYS A 101 9.73 11.09 -0.86
N GLY A 102 10.19 9.89 -1.20
CA GLY A 102 11.07 9.65 -2.33
C GLY A 102 12.46 9.16 -1.96
N GLY A 103 12.78 9.03 -0.67
CA GLY A 103 14.05 8.45 -0.22
C GLY A 103 14.33 7.05 -0.79
N GLY A 104 13.29 6.30 -1.14
CA GLY A 104 13.37 4.98 -1.78
C GLY A 104 13.41 4.95 -3.31
N GLY A 105 13.39 6.10 -4.00
CA GLY A 105 13.51 6.18 -5.46
C GLY A 105 12.24 5.86 -6.27
N ALA A 106 11.07 5.80 -5.64
CA ALA A 106 9.78 5.49 -6.29
C ALA A 106 8.82 6.69 -6.39
N LEU A 107 9.26 7.90 -6.04
CA LEU A 107 8.41 9.08 -5.80
C LEU A 107 7.36 9.34 -6.89
N THR A 108 7.74 9.29 -8.17
CA THR A 108 6.82 9.58 -9.27
C THR A 108 5.68 8.58 -9.32
N GLY A 109 5.97 7.29 -9.22
CA GLY A 109 4.95 6.24 -9.20
C GLY A 109 4.07 6.34 -7.96
N GLU A 110 4.66 6.61 -6.79
CA GLU A 110 3.93 6.83 -5.54
C GLU A 110 2.94 7.98 -5.68
N LYS A 111 3.38 9.10 -6.24
CA LYS A 111 2.55 10.30 -6.39
C LYS A 111 1.42 10.12 -7.40
N ILE A 112 1.66 9.38 -8.49
CA ILE A 112 0.63 9.06 -9.49
C ILE A 112 -0.47 8.18 -8.87
N VAL A 113 -0.09 7.10 -8.19
CA VAL A 113 -1.06 6.18 -7.57
C VAL A 113 -1.80 6.88 -6.42
N ALA A 114 -1.09 7.65 -5.59
CA ALA A 114 -1.68 8.49 -4.55
C ALA A 114 -2.74 9.47 -5.09
N ALA A 115 -2.45 10.13 -6.22
CA ALA A 115 -3.38 11.09 -6.82
C ALA A 115 -4.64 10.44 -7.41
N ALA A 116 -4.55 9.16 -7.81
CA ALA A 116 -5.70 8.40 -8.30
C ALA A 116 -6.55 7.80 -7.16
N ALA A 117 -6.00 7.70 -5.95
CA ALA A 117 -6.69 7.12 -4.80
C ALA A 117 -7.66 8.11 -4.14
N LYS A 118 -8.80 7.60 -3.66
CA LYS A 118 -9.75 8.43 -2.91
C LYS A 118 -9.23 8.80 -1.52
N VAL A 119 -8.50 7.89 -0.89
CA VAL A 119 -7.89 8.10 0.43
C VAL A 119 -6.46 7.57 0.41
N PHE A 120 -5.52 8.42 0.80
CA PHE A 120 -4.15 8.03 1.13
C PHE A 120 -4.09 7.72 2.63
N VAL A 121 -3.68 6.50 2.98
CA VAL A 121 -3.33 6.11 4.36
C VAL A 121 -1.81 6.04 4.48
N CYS A 122 -1.24 6.94 5.30
CA CYS A 122 0.19 6.94 5.64
C CYS A 122 0.45 6.18 6.94
#